data_AF-A0A1V0ACW3-F1
#
_entry.id   AF-A0A1V0ACW3-F1
#
_cell.length_a   1.000
_cell.length_b   1.000
_cell.length_c   1.000
_cell.angle_alpha   90.00
_cell.angle_beta   90.00
_cell.angle_gamma   90.00
#
_symmetry.space_group_name_H-M   'P 1'
#
loop_
_entity.id
_entity.type
_entity.pdbx_description
1 polymer ?
#
loop_
_entity_poly.entity_id
_entity_poly.type
_entity_poly.pdbx_seq_one_letter_code
_entity_poly.pdbx_strand_id
1 'polypeptide(L)' 'MLKKVLVLTGAVAMMSLAAPAHADVISDGSGSVLGGNQLVAPIAAPINVCGNAVAVIGVSVAGCKGGAGVNVPQHP' A
#
# COMPACT_ATOMS: atom_id res chain seq x y z
N MET A 1 34.31 10.72 11.45
CA MET A 1 33.74 9.37 11.63
C MET A 1 32.33 9.40 12.26
N LEU A 2 32.06 10.28 13.23
CA LEU A 2 30.75 10.39 13.92
C LEU A 2 29.53 10.70 13.01
N LYS A 3 29.71 11.46 11.91
CA LYS A 3 28.62 11.79 10.97
C LYS A 3 28.07 10.59 10.19
N LYS A 4 28.88 9.54 9.98
CA LYS A 4 28.46 8.34 9.23
C LYS A 4 27.57 7.42 10.07
N VAL A 5 27.72 7.45 11.39
CA VAL A 5 26.96 6.62 12.34
C VAL A 5 25.49 7.03 12.40
N LEU A 6 25.21 8.34 12.35
CA LEU A 6 23.84 8.88 12.40
C LEU A 6 22.98 8.50 11.17
N VAL A 7 23.62 8.30 10.01
CA VAL A 7 22.92 7.90 8.77
C VAL A 7 22.58 6.41 8.78
N LEU A 8 23.40 5.56 9.44
CA LEU A 8 23.18 4.11 9.48
C LEU A 8 22.08 3.69 10.46
N THR A 9 21.93 4.35 11.61
CA THR A 9 20.88 4.02 12.59
C THR A 9 19.48 4.45 12.14
N GLY A 10 19.37 5.49 11.31
CA GLY A 10 18.09 5.94 10.74
C GLY A 10 17.45 4.96 9.74
N ALA A 11 18.23 4.06 9.14
CA ALA A 11 17.75 3.11 8.13
C ALA A 11 16.94 1.95 8.72
N VAL A 12 17.04 1.68 10.03
CA VAL A 12 16.43 0.50 10.67
C VAL A 12 14.92 0.70 10.94
N ALA A 13 14.43 1.94 10.98
CA ALA A 13 13.03 2.25 11.27
C ALA A 13 12.07 2.08 10.08
N MET A 14 12.57 1.76 8.88
CA MET A 14 11.83 1.91 7.62
C MET A 14 11.09 0.65 7.13
N MET A 15 11.04 -0.42 7.93
CA MET A 15 10.75 -1.77 7.42
C MET A 15 9.30 -2.26 7.60
N SER A 16 8.35 -1.46 8.12
CA SER A 16 7.09 -2.03 8.65
C SER A 16 5.76 -1.39 8.23
N LEU A 17 5.68 -0.63 7.14
CA LEU A 17 4.38 -0.17 6.59
C LEU A 17 3.82 -1.16 5.56
N ALA A 18 3.34 -2.32 6.02
CA ALA A 18 2.43 -3.15 5.23
C ALA A 18 1.00 -2.93 5.74
N ALA A 19 0.20 -2.17 4.99
CA ALA A 19 -1.24 -2.01 5.26
C ALA A 19 -2.04 -3.14 4.59
N PRO A 20 -3.16 -3.60 5.19
CA PRO A 20 -4.03 -4.58 4.56
C PRO A 20 -4.70 -4.00 3.31
N ALA A 21 -4.81 -4.81 2.26
CA ALA A 21 -5.63 -4.48 1.10
C ALA A 21 -7.09 -4.86 1.40
N HIS A 22 -8.00 -3.89 1.31
CA HIS A 22 -9.45 -4.13 1.47
C HIS A 22 -10.08 -4.37 0.09
N ALA A 23 -10.68 -5.54 -0.12
CA ALA A 23 -11.32 -5.94 -1.37
C ALA A 23 -12.77 -6.42 -1.14
N ASP A 24 -13.46 -5.86 -0.15
CA ASP A 24 -14.80 -6.31 0.23
C ASP A 24 -15.88 -5.79 -0.71
N VAL A 25 -16.93 -6.59 -0.89
CA VAL A 25 -18.06 -6.36 -1.79
C VAL A 25 -19.32 -6.35 -0.91
N ILE A 26 -19.63 -5.19 -0.32
CA ILE A 26 -20.73 -5.01 0.64
C ILE A 26 -21.82 -4.14 0.03
N SER A 27 -23.07 -4.59 0.16
CA SER A 27 -24.28 -3.80 -0.06
C SER A 27 -25.20 -3.96 1.14
N ASP A 28 -25.62 -2.87 1.78
CA ASP A 28 -26.52 -2.93 2.95
C ASP A 28 -27.99 -3.16 2.57
N GLY A 29 -28.36 -2.87 1.32
CA GLY A 29 -29.67 -3.21 0.73
C GLY A 29 -30.88 -2.52 1.35
N SER A 30 -30.71 -1.61 2.30
CA SER A 30 -31.82 -1.06 3.08
C SER A 30 -32.74 -0.19 2.22
N GLY A 31 -34.02 -0.57 2.12
CA GLY A 31 -35.04 0.16 1.37
C GLY A 31 -34.98 0.00 -0.15
N SER A 32 -34.18 -0.95 -0.66
CA SER A 32 -33.99 -1.10 -2.11
C SER A 32 -35.08 -1.96 -2.76
N VAL A 33 -35.68 -1.46 -3.85
CA VAL A 33 -36.68 -2.21 -4.66
C VAL A 33 -36.01 -3.01 -5.78
N LEU A 34 -34.83 -2.59 -6.27
CA LEU A 34 -34.10 -3.21 -7.39
C LEU A 34 -32.55 -3.10 -7.26
N GLY A 35 -32.00 -2.86 -6.06
CA GLY A 35 -30.56 -2.64 -5.86
C GLY A 35 -29.77 -3.88 -5.41
N GLY A 36 -28.45 -3.74 -5.36
CA GLY A 36 -27.51 -4.80 -4.98
C GLY A 36 -26.70 -5.42 -6.15
N ASN A 37 -26.84 -4.90 -7.37
CA ASN A 37 -26.07 -5.38 -8.52
C ASN A 37 -24.61 -4.93 -8.41
N GLN A 38 -23.74 -5.83 -7.93
CA GLN A 38 -22.30 -5.61 -7.78
C GLN A 38 -21.54 -6.40 -8.86
N LEU A 39 -20.68 -5.72 -9.62
CA LEU A 39 -19.82 -6.34 -10.63
C LEU A 39 -18.47 -6.65 -10.01
N VAL A 40 -18.17 -7.94 -9.84
CA VAL A 40 -16.87 -8.41 -9.34
C VAL A 40 -16.05 -8.90 -10.52
N ALA A 41 -15.11 -8.09 -10.96
CA ALA A 41 -14.20 -8.42 -12.06
C ALA A 41 -12.78 -8.64 -11.51
N PRO A 42 -12.00 -9.57 -12.08
CA PRO A 42 -10.60 -9.80 -11.71
C PRO A 42 -9.72 -8.68 -12.27
N ILE A 43 -9.84 -7.49 -11.67
CA ILE A 43 -9.03 -6.33 -12.01
C ILE A 43 -7.86 -6.30 -11.04
N ALA A 44 -6.64 -6.30 -11.58
CA ALA A 44 -5.46 -6.08 -10.77
C ALA A 44 -4.68 -4.88 -11.27
N ALA A 45 -4.43 -3.96 -10.34
CA ALA A 45 -3.59 -2.80 -10.56
C ALA A 45 -2.44 -2.86 -9.53
N PRO A 46 -1.19 -3.09 -9.96
CA PRO A 46 -0.04 -3.07 -9.06
C PRO A 46 0.29 -1.62 -8.71
N ILE A 47 -0.24 -1.13 -7.59
CA ILE A 47 0.04 0.24 -7.12
C ILE A 47 1.15 0.19 -6.08
N ASN A 48 2.26 0.87 -6.38
CA ASN A 48 3.39 1.00 -5.47
C ASN A 48 3.48 2.44 -4.97
N VAL A 49 3.20 2.65 -3.68
CA VAL A 49 3.41 3.94 -3.02
C VAL A 49 4.61 3.79 -2.09
N CYS A 50 5.77 4.23 -2.57
CA CYS A 50 7.04 4.09 -1.85
C CYS A 50 7.81 5.40 -1.89
N GLY A 51 8.77 5.61 -0.99
CA GLY A 51 9.61 6.81 -1.00
C GLY A 51 9.00 8.03 -0.29
N ASN A 52 7.91 7.86 0.46
CA ASN A 52 7.33 8.95 1.25
C ASN A 52 8.06 9.12 2.59
N ALA A 53 8.61 10.30 2.81
CA ALA A 53 9.31 10.69 4.04
C ALA A 53 8.95 12.14 4.40
N VAL A 54 8.35 12.34 5.57
CA VAL A 54 8.01 13.67 6.10
C VAL A 54 8.66 13.84 7.47
N ALA A 55 9.39 14.93 7.68
CA ALA A 55 9.95 15.32 8.97
C ALA A 55 9.38 16.67 9.41
N VAL A 56 8.94 16.74 10.67
CA VAL A 56 8.46 17.99 11.29
C VAL A 56 9.65 18.80 11.82
N ILE A 57 10.71 18.14 12.31
CA ILE A 57 11.98 18.74 12.70
C ILE A 57 13.08 17.67 12.53
N GLY A 58 14.25 18.02 11.98
CA GLY A 58 15.34 17.05 11.72
C GLY A 58 15.40 16.54 10.27
N VAL A 59 15.98 15.35 10.06
CA VAL A 59 16.21 14.77 8.71
C VAL A 59 15.29 13.58 8.48
N SER A 60 14.57 13.57 7.35
CA SER A 60 13.83 12.41 6.84
C SER A 60 14.51 11.84 5.59
N VAL A 61 14.56 10.52 5.51
CA VAL A 61 15.05 9.78 4.34
C VAL A 61 14.01 8.72 4.03
N ALA A 62 13.68 8.53 2.76
CA ALA A 62 12.89 7.39 2.29
C ALA A 62 13.66 6.67 1.18
N GLY A 63 13.38 5.38 1.04
CA GLY A 63 13.95 4.54 0.01
C GLY A 63 12.99 3.40 -0.34
N CYS A 64 13.23 2.77 -1.48
CA CYS A 64 12.46 1.62 -1.93
C CYS A 64 13.39 0.54 -2.46
N LYS A 65 13.05 -0.73 -2.24
CA LYS A 65 13.73 -1.85 -2.88
C LYS A 65 12.67 -2.89 -3.27
N GLY A 66 12.39 -2.99 -4.57
CA GLY A 66 11.26 -3.75 -5.11
C GLY A 66 9.99 -2.89 -5.29
N GLY A 67 8.86 -3.52 -5.62
CA GLY A 67 7.58 -2.86 -5.85
C GLY A 67 6.40 -3.84 -5.85
N ALA A 68 5.18 -3.31 -5.99
CA ALA A 68 3.96 -4.12 -6.03
C ALA A 68 3.91 -4.98 -7.31
N GLY A 69 3.63 -6.27 -7.15
CA GLY A 69 3.35 -7.19 -8.24
C GLY A 69 1.95 -7.75 -8.08
N VAL A 70 1.24 -7.96 -9.18
CA VAL A 70 -0.05 -8.62 -9.20
C VAL A 70 0.02 -9.82 -10.13
N ASN A 71 -0.59 -10.93 -9.72
CA ASN A 71 -0.77 -12.11 -10.56
C ASN A 71 -2.29 -12.33 -10.67
N VAL A 72 -2.84 -12.03 -11.84
CA VAL A 72 -4.26 -12.27 -12.12
C VAL A 72 -4.44 -13.70 -12.62
N PRO A 73 -5.39 -14.47 -12.05
CA PRO A 73 -5.85 -15.69 -12.67
C PRO A 73 -6.26 -15.39 -14.11
N GLN A 74 -5.55 -15.99 -15.07
CA GLN A 74 -5.99 -16.01 -16.46
C GLN A 74 -7.20 -16.95 -16.48
N HIS A 75 -8.40 -16.39 -16.57
CA HIS A 75 -9.55 -17.19 -17.02
C HIS A 75 -9.22 -17.71 -18.43
N PRO A 76 -9.53 -18.98 -18.76
CA PRO A 76 -9.37 -19.48 -20.14
C PRO A 76 -10.17 -18.65 -21.14
#